data_AF-A0A1Y1L7X5-F1
#
_entry.id   AF-A0A1Y1L7X5-F1
#
_cell.length_a   1.000
_cell.length_b   1.000
_cell.length_c   1.000
_cell.angle_alpha   90.00
_cell.angle_beta   90.00
_cell.angle_gamma   90.00
#
_symmetry.space_group_name_H-M   'P 1'
#
loop_
_entity.id
_entity.type
_entity.pdbx_description
1 polymer ?
#
loop_
_entity_poly.entity_id
_entity_poly.type
_entity_poly.pdbx_seq_one_letter_code
_entity_poly.pdbx_strand_id
1 'polypeptide(L)'
;MDTYLTVHRITFPVPEKENSKIKTMEFLSACSDFLKLIDLLGKSFAPAIYDISGNIAKITNVYQDDCDKYEYLEDMVLAERVEGKQLATDALMWLRRYSNV
;
A
#
# COMPACT_ATOMS: atom_id res chain seq x y z
N MET A 1 -12.14 18.17 -18.93
CA MET A 1 -12.12 18.57 -17.52
C MET A 1 -11.19 17.61 -16.84
N ASP A 2 -9.97 18.04 -16.53
CA ASP A 2 -8.96 17.15 -15.96
C ASP A 2 -9.23 16.98 -14.47
N THR A 3 -9.38 15.73 -14.03
CA THR A 3 -9.55 15.43 -12.60
C THR A 3 -8.18 15.34 -11.93
N TYR A 4 -8.13 15.51 -10.60
CA TYR A 4 -6.89 15.38 -9.83
C TYR A 4 -6.15 14.06 -10.12
N LEU A 5 -6.91 12.98 -10.31
CA LEU A 5 -6.41 11.64 -10.66
C LEU A 5 -5.75 11.61 -12.04
N THR A 6 -6.34 12.29 -13.03
CA THR A 6 -5.84 12.36 -14.41
C THR A 6 -4.59 13.25 -14.52
N VAL A 7 -4.54 14.34 -13.76
CA VAL A 7 -3.39 15.27 -13.73
C VAL A 7 -2.17 14.62 -13.08
N HIS A 8 -2.36 13.88 -11.98
CA HIS A 8 -1.27 13.26 -11.24
C HIS A 8 -0.98 11.81 -11.67
N ARG A 9 -1.67 11.31 -12.70
CA ARG A 9 -1.57 9.93 -13.21
C ARG A 9 -1.67 8.88 -12.08
N ILE A 10 -2.61 9.08 -11.16
CA ILE A 10 -2.83 8.15 -10.05
C ILE A 10 -3.48 6.89 -10.63
N THR A 11 -2.74 5.79 -10.58
CA THR A 11 -3.18 4.46 -11.03
C THR A 11 -3.14 3.50 -9.86
N PHE A 12 -4.22 2.75 -9.65
CA PHE A 12 -4.23 1.66 -8.69
C PHE A 12 -3.55 0.43 -9.31
N PRO A 13 -2.73 -0.30 -8.55
CA PRO A 13 -2.09 -1.50 -9.07
C PRO A 13 -3.17 -2.52 -9.46
N VAL A 14 -2.99 -3.09 -10.64
CA VAL A 14 -3.82 -4.20 -11.13
C VAL A 14 -2.98 -5.46 -10.99
N PRO A 15 -3.55 -6.57 -10.50
CA PRO A 15 -2.83 -7.83 -10.45
C PRO A 15 -2.23 -8.18 -11.81
N GLU A 16 -1.00 -8.67 -11.81
CA GLU A 16 -0.36 -9.14 -13.03
C GLU A 16 -1.18 -10.27 -13.66
N LYS A 17 -1.33 -10.25 -14.99
CA LYS A 17 -2.23 -11.16 -15.71
C LYS A 17 -1.86 -12.64 -15.57
N GLU A 18 -0.57 -12.95 -15.37
CA GLU A 18 -0.07 -14.33 -15.35
C GLU A 18 -0.19 -14.99 -13.96
N ASN A 19 0.05 -14.24 -12.89
CA ASN A 19 0.18 -14.76 -11.53
C ASN A 19 -0.85 -14.15 -10.55
N SER A 20 -1.65 -13.18 -10.99
CA SER A 20 -2.61 -12.43 -10.17
C SER A 20 -1.98 -11.81 -8.92
N LYS A 21 -0.68 -11.49 -8.98
CA LYS A 21 0.05 -10.86 -7.88
C LYS A 21 0.14 -9.36 -8.03
N ILE A 22 0.27 -8.66 -6.92
CA ILE A 22 0.36 -7.20 -6.88
C ILE A 22 1.79 -6.79 -6.57
N LYS A 23 2.40 -5.99 -7.45
CA LYS A 23 3.74 -5.43 -7.21
C LYS A 23 3.72 -4.51 -6.00
N THR A 24 4.62 -4.79 -5.05
CA THR A 24 4.72 -4.06 -3.78
C THR A 24 4.96 -2.57 -4.02
N MET A 25 5.87 -2.23 -4.94
CA MET A 25 6.20 -0.83 -5.21
C MET A 25 5.05 -0.05 -5.85
N GLU A 26 4.31 -0.67 -6.77
CA GLU A 26 3.13 -0.05 -7.40
C GLU A 26 2.03 0.20 -6.36
N PHE A 27 1.81 -0.76 -5.46
CA PHE A 27 0.87 -0.61 -4.37
C PHE A 27 1.25 0.52 -3.40
N LEU A 28 2.50 0.57 -2.95
CA LEU A 28 2.97 1.63 -2.04
C LEU A 28 2.89 3.01 -2.68
N SER A 29 3.19 3.12 -3.98
CA SER A 29 3.01 4.37 -4.74
C SER A 29 1.54 4.80 -4.76
N ALA A 30 0.63 3.89 -5.09
CA ALA A 30 -0.80 4.19 -5.14
C ALA A 30 -1.35 4.60 -3.76
N CYS A 31 -0.95 3.93 -2.68
CA CYS A 31 -1.34 4.32 -1.32
C CYS A 31 -0.80 5.71 -0.94
N SER A 32 0.41 6.05 -1.36
CA SER A 32 1.01 7.36 -1.10
C SER A 32 0.28 8.47 -1.85
N ASP A 33 -0.15 8.22 -3.08
CA ASP A 33 -0.93 9.18 -3.86
C ASP A 33 -2.36 9.33 -3.34
N PHE A 34 -2.97 8.24 -2.87
CA PHE A 34 -4.24 8.28 -2.15
C PHE A 34 -4.14 9.14 -0.88
N LEU A 35 -3.05 9.02 -0.10
CA LEU A 35 -2.81 9.87 1.06
C LEU A 35 -2.78 11.36 0.71
N LYS A 36 -2.11 11.73 -0.38
CA LYS A 36 -2.09 13.12 -0.86
C LYS A 36 -3.51 13.59 -1.16
N LEU A 37 -4.33 12.77 -1.83
CA LEU A 37 -5.72 13.12 -2.12
C LEU A 37 -6.54 13.35 -0.84
N ILE A 38 -6.38 12.51 0.19
CA ILE A 38 -7.10 12.66 1.46
C ILE A 38 -6.62 13.89 2.24
N ASP A 39 -5.32 14.23 2.17
CA ASP A 39 -4.78 15.45 2.79
C ASP A 39 -5.41 16.73 2.21
N LEU A 40 -5.76 16.72 0.91
CA LEU A 40 -6.50 17.83 0.28
C LEU A 40 -7.92 18.02 0.86
N LEU A 41 -8.52 16.99 1.48
CA LEU A 41 -9.87 17.08 2.07
C LEU A 41 -9.87 17.77 3.44
N GLY A 42 -8.70 18.06 4.00
CA GLY A 42 -8.53 18.90 5.20
C GLY A 42 -8.22 18.15 6.49
N LYS A 43 -7.90 18.92 7.53
CA LYS A 43 -7.28 18.44 8.79
C LYS A 43 -8.13 17.47 9.61
N SER A 44 -9.44 17.40 9.38
CA SER A 44 -10.32 16.44 10.07
C SER A 44 -9.95 14.99 9.81
N PHE A 45 -9.25 14.71 8.71
CA PHE A 45 -8.77 13.37 8.35
C PHE A 45 -7.37 13.05 8.93
N ALA A 46 -6.75 13.95 9.69
CA ALA A 46 -5.40 13.76 10.23
C ALA A 46 -5.18 12.43 10.99
N PRO A 47 -6.12 11.94 11.83
CA PRO A 47 -5.97 10.63 12.48
C PRO A 47 -5.91 9.47 11.48
N ALA A 48 -6.72 9.51 10.43
CA ALA A 48 -6.75 8.49 9.38
C ALA A 48 -5.49 8.55 8.49
N ILE A 49 -5.05 9.76 8.14
CA ILE A 49 -3.81 9.99 7.38
C ILE A 49 -2.61 9.40 8.14
N TYR A 50 -2.54 9.65 9.46
CA TYR A 50 -1.47 9.13 10.29
C TYR A 50 -1.45 7.60 10.36
N ASP A 51 -2.62 6.96 10.51
CA ASP A 51 -2.72 5.49 10.53
C ASP A 51 -2.30 4.87 9.19
N ILE A 52 -2.83 5.37 8.08
CA ILE A 52 -2.50 4.90 6.73
C ILE A 52 -1.00 5.10 6.45
N SER A 53 -0.45 6.28 6.76
CA SER A 53 0.98 6.57 6.58
C SER A 53 1.87 5.64 7.40
N GLY A 54 1.51 5.37 8.65
CA GLY A 54 2.23 4.43 9.50
C GLY A 54 2.22 2.99 8.95
N ASN A 55 1.11 2.55 8.38
CA ASN A 55 1.01 1.22 7.78
C ASN A 55 1.78 1.12 6.45
N ILE A 56 1.80 2.17 5.62
CA ILE A 56 2.66 2.23 4.43
C ILE A 56 4.14 2.13 4.83
N ALA A 57 4.56 2.85 5.88
CA ALA A 57 5.94 2.84 6.35
C ALA A 57 6.38 1.43 6.82
N LYS A 58 5.51 0.69 7.53
CA LYS A 58 5.78 -0.69 7.94
C LYS A 58 6.05 -1.61 6.75
N ILE A 59 5.18 -1.58 5.73
CA ILE A 59 5.34 -2.41 4.52
C ILE A 59 6.59 -1.99 3.74
N THR A 60 6.86 -0.69 3.66
CA THR A 60 8.06 -0.16 3.00
C THR A 60 9.34 -0.65 3.66
N ASN A 61 9.38 -0.66 5.00
CA ASN A 61 10.54 -1.16 5.74
C ASN A 61 10.78 -2.65 5.46
N VAL A 62 9.74 -3.48 5.50
CA VAL A 62 9.86 -4.92 5.20
C VAL A 62 10.29 -5.12 3.75
N TYR A 63 9.74 -4.36 2.80
CA TYR A 63 10.16 -4.40 1.40
C TYR A 63 11.65 -4.08 1.23
N GLN A 64 12.16 -3.07 1.94
CA GLN A 64 13.56 -2.65 1.86
C GLN A 64 14.55 -3.65 2.45
N ASP A 65 14.11 -4.56 3.32
CA ASP A 65 14.97 -5.61 3.86
C ASP A 65 15.42 -6.59 2.76
N ASP A 66 14.55 -6.88 1.77
CA ASP A 66 14.84 -7.74 0.63
C ASP A 66 13.88 -7.47 -0.54
N CYS A 67 14.21 -6.48 -1.38
CA CYS A 67 13.34 -6.03 -2.47
C CYS A 67 13.02 -7.11 -3.51
N ASP A 68 13.94 -8.06 -3.72
CA ASP A 68 13.78 -9.13 -4.71
C ASP A 68 12.83 -10.21 -4.18
N LYS A 69 12.99 -10.59 -2.90
CA LYS A 69 12.08 -11.53 -2.23
C LYS A 69 10.68 -10.96 -2.05
N TYR A 70 10.57 -9.65 -1.88
CA TYR A 70 9.31 -8.95 -1.60
C TYR A 70 8.78 -8.15 -2.81
N GLU A 71 9.14 -8.56 -4.03
CA GLU A 71 8.65 -7.92 -5.27
C GLU A 71 7.11 -7.82 -5.30
N TYR A 72 6.43 -8.85 -4.78
CA TYR A 72 4.97 -8.92 -4.69
C TYR A 72 4.47 -8.99 -3.24
N LEU A 73 3.30 -8.40 -3.00
CA LEU A 73 2.67 -8.39 -1.68
C LEU A 73 2.35 -9.80 -1.17
N GLU A 74 1.92 -10.69 -2.07
CA GLU A 74 1.59 -12.07 -1.74
C GLU A 74 2.82 -12.84 -1.25
N ASP A 75 3.99 -12.61 -1.86
CA ASP A 75 5.24 -13.25 -1.46
C ASP A 75 5.72 -12.75 -0.10
N MET A 76 5.54 -11.45 0.17
CA MET A 76 5.81 -10.85 1.48
C MET A 76 4.97 -11.50 2.59
N VAL A 77 3.66 -11.66 2.36
CA VAL A 77 2.75 -12.29 3.33
C VAL A 77 3.11 -13.77 3.56
N LEU A 78 3.42 -14.50 2.49
CA LEU A 78 3.81 -15.91 2.59
C LEU A 78 5.14 -16.08 3.34
N ALA A 79 6.11 -15.21 3.09
CA ALA A 79 7.40 -15.24 3.77
C ALA A 79 7.26 -14.92 5.26
N GLU A 80 6.52 -13.88 5.63
CA GLU A 80 6.27 -13.55 7.05
C GLU A 80 5.62 -14.72 7.80
N ARG A 81 4.65 -15.39 7.18
CA ARG A 81 4.01 -16.58 7.76
C ARG A 81 5.01 -17.69 8.08
N VAL A 82 5.98 -17.94 7.20
CA VAL A 82 7.02 -18.96 7.41
C VAL A 82 8.01 -18.52 8.49
N GLU A 83 8.32 -17.23 8.56
CA GLU A 83 9.25 -16.64 9.54
C GLU A 83 8.61 -16.41 10.92
N GLY A 84 7.30 -16.62 11.07
CA GLY A 84 6.57 -16.30 12.30
C GLY A 84 6.46 -14.80 12.56
N LYS A 85 6.61 -13.97 11.53
CA LYS A 85 6.40 -12.51 11.55
C LYS A 85 5.00 -12.18 11.05
N GLN A 86 4.54 -10.95 11.30
CA GLN A 86 3.22 -10.49 10.88
C GLN A 86 3.14 -8.97 10.67
N LEU A 87 4.26 -8.26 10.61
CA LEU A 87 4.27 -6.81 10.65
C LEU A 87 3.74 -6.21 9.34
N ALA A 88 4.17 -6.71 8.19
CA ALA A 88 3.65 -6.28 6.90
C ALA A 88 2.24 -6.82 6.67
N THR A 89 1.96 -8.06 7.07
CA THR A 89 0.65 -8.70 6.97
C THR A 89 -0.41 -7.91 7.74
N ASP A 90 -0.13 -7.51 8.98
CA ASP A 90 -1.03 -6.69 9.78
C ASP A 90 -1.24 -5.31 9.14
N ALA A 91 -0.16 -4.67 8.69
CA ALA A 91 -0.23 -3.38 8.02
C ALA A 91 -1.09 -3.43 6.73
N LEU A 92 -0.93 -4.48 5.92
CA LEU A 92 -1.74 -4.73 4.72
C LEU A 92 -3.22 -4.92 5.06
N MET A 93 -3.53 -5.65 6.15
CA MET A 93 -4.91 -5.85 6.61
C MET A 93 -5.57 -4.53 7.02
N TRP A 94 -4.84 -3.63 7.68
CA TRP A 94 -5.34 -2.29 7.99
C TRP A 94 -5.59 -1.46 6.74
N LEU A 95 -4.65 -1.42 5.80
CA LEU A 95 -4.83 -0.69 4.54
C LEU A 95 -6.04 -1.20 3.74
N ARG A 96 -6.25 -2.52 3.69
CA ARG A 96 -7.42 -3.12 3.03
C ARG A 96 -8.75 -2.69 3.65
N ARG A 97 -8.81 -2.46 4.97
CA ARG A 97 -10.03 -1.99 5.64
C ARG A 97 -10.44 -0.60 5.18
N TYR A 98 -9.48 0.28 4.86
CA TYR A 98 -9.78 1.60 4.30
C TYR A 98 -10.32 1.53 2.87
N SER A 99 -9.92 0.53 2.08
CA SER A 99 -10.37 0.35 0.69
C SER A 99 -11.71 -0.39 0.53
N ASN A 100 -12.27 -0.95 1.61
CA ASN A 100 -13.53 -1.69 1.60
C ASN A 100 -14.74 -0.86 2.06
N VAL A 101 -14.63 0.47 2.06
CA VAL A 101 -15.75 1.38 2.31
C VAL A 101 -16.48 1.69 0.99
#